data_AF-A0A5K4E9B8-F1
#
_entry.id   AF-A0A5K4E9B8-F1
#
_cell.length_a   1.000
_cell.length_b   1.000
_cell.length_c   1.000
_cell.angle_alpha   90.00
_cell.angle_beta   90.00
_cell.angle_gamma   90.00
#
_symmetry.space_group_name_H-M   'P 1'
#
loop_
_entity.id
_entity.type
_entity.pdbx_description
1 polymer ?
#
loop_
_entity_poly.entity_id
_entity_poly.type
_entity_poly.pdbx_seq_one_letter_code
_entity_poly.pdbx_strand_id
1 'polypeptide(L)'
;MRHPEFRDDVIFVGMDSSHCIFTVETIAPGSRPPSSLVRCALGVMISKCSHYMAVTETPGFGDHVEECKPLIDIPKNNTEGHTSEKNLLFPKGNRSYLNGREVGLEVAHISQDKSRATFTFFGEDHTLGLALRYCILRDESVSFCGYCVPHPLEDMINFDIQMKKGSAIDALRNGLQCLRDCFQHMKHTFISAMKISRSTRKSS
;
A
#
# COMPACT_ATOMS: atom_id res chain seq x y z
N MET A 1 -28.62 -4.10 -6.05
CA MET A 1 -28.94 -5.54 -6.12
C MET A 1 -28.96 -5.95 -7.59
N ARG A 2 -28.04 -6.80 -8.05
CA ARG A 2 -27.99 -7.26 -9.45
C ARG A 2 -28.60 -8.65 -9.63
N HIS A 3 -28.96 -8.92 -10.88
CA HIS A 3 -29.74 -10.06 -11.38
C HIS A 3 -29.11 -11.43 -11.00
N PRO A 4 -29.93 -12.42 -10.62
CA PRO A 4 -29.47 -13.70 -10.06
C PRO A 4 -28.68 -14.61 -11.00
N GLU A 5 -28.64 -14.35 -12.32
CA GLU A 5 -27.86 -15.13 -13.29
C GLU A 5 -26.35 -14.89 -13.23
N PHE A 6 -25.89 -13.84 -12.53
CA PHE A 6 -24.48 -13.53 -12.35
C PHE A 6 -23.93 -14.01 -10.98
N ARG A 7 -24.60 -14.97 -10.33
CA ARG A 7 -24.22 -15.46 -9.00
C ARG A 7 -23.21 -16.60 -8.99
N ASP A 8 -23.09 -17.37 -10.08
CA ASP A 8 -22.36 -18.65 -10.04
C ASP A 8 -20.86 -18.53 -10.40
N ASP A 9 -20.41 -17.42 -10.98
CA ASP A 9 -19.02 -17.20 -11.41
C ASP A 9 -18.24 -16.20 -10.53
N VAL A 10 -18.80 -15.75 -9.41
CA VAL A 10 -18.17 -14.75 -8.55
C VAL A 10 -17.55 -15.42 -7.33
N ILE A 11 -16.21 -15.54 -7.33
CA ILE A 11 -15.47 -15.83 -6.10
C ILE A 11 -15.66 -14.63 -5.16
N PHE A 12 -16.39 -14.86 -4.08
CA PHE A 12 -16.63 -13.87 -3.06
C PHE A 12 -15.32 -13.56 -2.33
N VAL A 13 -14.81 -12.34 -2.47
CA VAL A 13 -13.71 -11.83 -1.64
C VAL A 13 -14.33 -11.12 -0.44
N GLY A 14 -14.40 -11.82 0.68
CA GLY A 14 -14.81 -11.27 1.97
C GLY A 14 -13.58 -11.06 2.86
N MET A 15 -13.56 -9.97 3.62
CA MET A 15 -12.58 -9.79 4.70
C MET A 15 -13.17 -10.31 6.00
N ASP A 16 -12.48 -11.22 6.66
CA ASP A 16 -12.68 -11.51 8.08
C ASP A 16 -11.62 -10.75 8.87
N SER A 17 -11.93 -10.32 10.09
CA SER A 17 -10.97 -9.63 10.96
C SER A 17 -9.71 -10.46 11.25
N SER A 18 -9.76 -11.76 10.97
CA SER A 18 -8.67 -12.71 11.18
C SER A 18 -7.90 -13.09 9.91
N HIS A 19 -8.36 -12.74 8.70
CA HIS A 19 -7.81 -13.26 7.45
C HIS A 19 -7.62 -12.19 6.36
N CYS A 20 -6.40 -12.11 5.81
CA CYS A 20 -6.09 -11.33 4.61
C CYS A 20 -6.14 -12.26 3.38
N ILE A 21 -7.03 -11.97 2.42
CA ILE A 21 -7.14 -12.73 1.17
C ILE A 21 -6.36 -11.98 0.07
N PHE A 22 -5.36 -12.64 -0.51
CA PHE A 22 -4.60 -12.14 -1.66
C PHE A 22 -4.95 -12.96 -2.91
N THR A 23 -5.76 -12.38 -3.78
CA THR A 23 -6.22 -13.04 -5.01
C THR A 23 -5.28 -12.71 -6.16
N VAL A 24 -4.87 -13.74 -6.91
CA VAL A 24 -4.15 -13.60 -8.17
C VAL A 24 -5.07 -14.10 -9.27
N GLU A 25 -5.43 -13.22 -10.20
CA GLU A 25 -6.33 -13.54 -11.31
C GLU A 25 -5.59 -13.54 -12.65
N THR A 26 -6.20 -14.17 -13.64
CA THR A 26 -5.75 -14.14 -15.03
C THR A 26 -6.90 -13.61 -15.89
N ILE A 27 -6.56 -12.89 -16.95
CA ILE A 27 -7.54 -12.31 -17.88
C ILE A 27 -8.33 -13.36 -18.69
N ALA A 28 -7.93 -14.64 -18.60
CA ALA A 28 -8.63 -15.75 -19.25
C ALA A 28 -9.64 -16.39 -18.27
N PRO A 29 -10.96 -16.20 -18.49
CA PRO A 29 -12.01 -16.72 -17.62
C PRO A 29 -11.92 -18.24 -17.45
N GLY A 30 -12.20 -18.74 -16.25
CA GLY A 30 -12.25 -20.18 -15.95
C GLY A 30 -10.89 -20.90 -15.93
N SER A 31 -9.77 -20.19 -16.18
CA SER A 31 -8.44 -20.79 -16.16
C SER A 31 -7.71 -20.53 -14.85
N ARG A 32 -7.12 -21.58 -14.27
CA ARG A 32 -6.28 -21.43 -13.08
C ARG A 32 -5.04 -20.59 -13.45
N PRO A 33 -4.72 -19.53 -12.68
CA PRO A 33 -3.51 -18.75 -12.92
C PRO A 33 -2.26 -19.63 -12.98
N PRO A 34 -1.36 -19.42 -13.96
CA PRO A 34 -0.09 -20.13 -14.01
C PRO A 34 0.69 -19.97 -12.71
N SER A 35 1.33 -21.04 -12.24
CA SER A 35 2.12 -20.99 -11.00
C SER A 35 3.26 -19.97 -11.05
N SER A 36 3.75 -19.60 -12.24
CA SER A 36 4.72 -18.53 -12.45
C SER A 36 4.12 -17.16 -12.10
N LEU A 37 2.87 -16.90 -12.50
CA LEU A 37 2.17 -15.65 -12.22
C LEU A 37 1.95 -15.46 -10.72
N VAL A 38 1.49 -16.51 -10.01
CA VAL A 38 1.32 -16.45 -8.55
C VAL A 38 2.65 -16.19 -7.84
N ARG A 39 3.74 -16.87 -8.24
CA ARG A 39 5.08 -16.62 -7.68
C ARG A 39 5.57 -15.19 -7.95
N CYS A 40 5.28 -14.67 -9.14
CA CYS A 40 5.63 -13.30 -9.52
C CYS A 40 4.88 -12.29 -8.64
N ALA A 41 3.56 -12.45 -8.48
CA ALA A 41 2.74 -11.59 -7.64
C ALA A 41 3.24 -11.53 -6.18
N LEU A 42 3.56 -12.69 -5.59
CA LEU A 42 4.16 -12.75 -4.26
C LEU A 42 5.54 -12.08 -4.21
N GLY A 43 6.35 -12.25 -5.25
CA GLY A 43 7.66 -11.60 -5.39
C GLY A 43 7.57 -10.09 -5.48
N VAL A 44 6.60 -9.56 -6.22
CA VAL A 44 6.33 -8.12 -6.34
C VAL A 44 6.02 -7.53 -4.96
N MET A 45 5.15 -8.16 -4.18
CA MET A 45 4.80 -7.67 -2.83
C MET A 45 6.01 -7.70 -1.88
N ILE A 46 6.82 -8.75 -1.90
CA ILE A 46 8.07 -8.81 -1.12
C ILE A 46 9.01 -7.66 -1.53
N SER A 47 9.15 -7.42 -2.83
CA SER A 47 10.02 -6.36 -3.36
C SER A 47 9.53 -4.97 -2.97
N LYS A 48 8.21 -4.73 -3.00
CA LYS A 48 7.58 -3.49 -2.53
C LYS A 48 7.87 -3.25 -1.06
N CYS A 49 7.66 -4.26 -0.21
CA CYS A 49 7.94 -4.12 1.22
C CYS A 49 9.41 -3.80 1.48
N SER A 50 10.34 -4.53 0.87
CA SER A 50 11.77 -4.25 1.02
C SER A 50 12.17 -2.86 0.51
N HIS A 51 11.57 -2.40 -0.58
CA HIS A 51 11.83 -1.07 -1.11
C HIS A 51 11.40 0.03 -0.13
N TYR A 52 10.15 0.00 0.33
CA TYR A 52 9.64 1.02 1.27
C TYR A 52 10.34 0.95 2.63
N MET A 53 10.72 -0.24 3.09
CA MET A 53 11.57 -0.36 4.29
C MET A 53 12.88 0.40 4.12
N ALA A 54 13.60 0.17 3.02
CA ALA A 54 14.85 0.87 2.74
C ALA A 54 14.66 2.40 2.69
N VAL A 55 13.55 2.88 2.09
CA VAL A 55 13.20 4.31 2.11
C VAL A 55 13.02 4.83 3.53
N THR A 56 12.26 4.11 4.37
CA THR A 56 12.06 4.52 5.77
C THR A 56 13.34 4.47 6.61
N GLU A 57 14.33 3.68 6.23
CA GLU A 57 15.62 3.57 6.93
C GLU A 57 16.63 4.66 6.52
N THR A 58 16.32 5.45 5.49
CA THR A 58 17.20 6.56 5.07
C THR A 58 17.33 7.61 6.18
N PRO A 59 18.56 8.13 6.43
CA PRO A 59 18.75 9.20 7.39
C PRO A 59 17.93 10.43 7.03
N GLY A 60 17.23 11.01 8.02
CA GLY A 60 16.38 12.18 7.82
C GLY A 60 14.94 11.88 7.38
N PHE A 61 14.56 10.61 7.18
CA PHE A 61 13.18 10.25 6.91
C PHE A 61 12.26 10.63 8.08
N GLY A 62 11.40 11.63 7.87
CA GLY A 62 10.45 12.13 8.87
C GLY A 62 10.97 13.25 9.77
N ASP A 63 12.15 13.83 9.50
CA ASP A 63 12.71 14.95 10.27
C ASP A 63 12.38 16.33 9.67
N HIS A 64 11.94 16.39 8.40
CA HIS A 64 11.51 17.62 7.73
C HIS A 64 10.06 17.52 7.27
N VAL A 65 9.15 18.12 8.02
CA VAL A 65 7.80 18.41 7.55
C VAL A 65 7.61 19.92 7.73
N GLU A 66 7.65 20.68 6.62
CA GLU A 66 7.08 22.02 6.65
C GLU A 66 5.58 21.85 6.86
N GLU A 67 5.04 22.45 7.93
CA GLU A 67 3.59 22.53 8.12
C GLU A 67 2.95 23.10 6.86
N CYS A 68 2.13 22.30 6.17
CA CYS A 68 1.20 22.83 5.19
C CYS A 68 0.19 23.70 5.93
N LYS A 69 0.50 25.01 6.03
CA LYS A 69 -0.45 26.00 6.51
C LYS A 69 -1.73 25.89 5.67
N PRO A 70 -2.92 25.79 6.28
CA PRO A 70 -4.15 25.76 5.51
C PRO A 70 -4.30 27.09 4.76
N LEU A 71 -4.32 27.04 3.42
CA LEU A 71 -4.75 28.18 2.61
C LEU A 71 -6.27 28.32 2.76
N ILE A 72 -6.71 29.02 3.80
CA ILE A 72 -8.02 29.66 3.81
C ILE A 72 -7.82 31.10 4.29
N ASP A 73 -7.40 31.96 3.35
CA ASP A 73 -7.60 33.41 3.49
C ASP A 73 -8.53 33.84 2.37
N ILE A 74 -9.81 34.08 2.71
CA ILE A 74 -10.68 34.94 1.91
C ILE A 74 -10.50 36.36 2.43
N PRO A 75 -9.95 37.26 1.61
CA PRO A 75 -10.57 38.58 1.47
C PRO A 75 -10.81 38.96 0.01
N LYS A 76 -11.83 39.81 -0.13
CA LYS A 76 -12.51 40.26 -1.35
C LYS A 76 -11.72 41.31 -2.16
N ASN A 77 -12.15 41.42 -3.43
CA ASN A 77 -12.06 42.54 -4.38
C ASN A 77 -10.90 42.60 -5.40
N ASN A 78 -11.30 42.28 -6.64
CA ASN A 78 -11.15 43.04 -7.90
C ASN A 78 -9.78 43.66 -8.22
N THR A 79 -9.11 43.14 -9.26
CA THR A 79 -8.99 43.78 -10.61
C THR A 79 -7.86 43.07 -11.40
N GLU A 80 -8.24 42.57 -12.59
CA GLU A 80 -7.42 42.24 -13.77
C GLU A 80 -6.29 41.18 -13.67
N GLY A 81 -6.51 40.02 -14.30
CA GLY A 81 -5.55 38.91 -14.37
C GLY A 81 -5.17 38.50 -15.79
N HIS A 82 -3.96 38.87 -16.21
CA HIS A 82 -3.14 38.05 -17.10
C HIS A 82 -2.20 37.19 -16.24
N THR A 83 -1.82 36.02 -16.77
CA THR A 83 -0.62 35.20 -16.45
C THR A 83 -0.88 33.84 -15.77
N SER A 84 -0.59 32.80 -16.56
CA SER A 84 -0.07 31.46 -16.22
C SER A 84 -0.90 30.53 -15.34
N GLU A 85 -1.33 29.44 -15.98
CA GLU A 85 -1.77 28.18 -15.37
C GLU A 85 -0.84 27.77 -14.24
N LYS A 86 -1.37 27.73 -13.02
CA LYS A 86 -0.70 27.20 -11.84
C LYS A 86 -0.67 25.68 -11.97
N ASN A 87 0.44 25.14 -12.47
CA ASN A 87 0.81 23.76 -12.22
C ASN A 87 0.88 23.57 -10.69
N LEU A 88 -0.03 22.79 -10.14
CA LEU A 88 0.01 22.32 -8.74
C LEU A 88 1.12 21.26 -8.63
N LEU A 89 2.36 21.69 -8.84
CA LEU A 89 3.53 20.82 -8.79
C LEU A 89 3.99 20.75 -7.34
N PHE A 90 3.50 19.74 -6.61
CA PHE A 90 4.21 19.24 -5.45
C PHE A 90 5.69 19.03 -5.88
N PRO A 91 6.67 19.54 -5.13
CA PRO A 91 8.09 19.30 -5.45
C PRO A 91 8.28 17.80 -5.63
N LYS A 92 8.93 17.37 -6.72
CA LYS A 92 9.23 15.95 -6.97
C LYS A 92 10.21 15.41 -5.92
N GLY A 93 9.74 15.15 -4.71
CA GLY A 93 10.48 14.47 -3.66
C GLY A 93 10.74 13.02 -4.07
N ASN A 94 11.99 12.56 -3.91
CA ASN A 94 12.48 11.18 -3.95
C ASN A 94 11.57 10.13 -4.63
N ARG A 95 11.23 10.32 -5.92
CA ARG A 95 10.61 9.28 -6.75
C ARG A 95 11.67 8.29 -7.20
N SER A 96 11.32 7.02 -7.28
CA SER A 96 12.18 5.94 -7.76
C SER A 96 11.38 5.00 -8.67
N TYR A 97 12.02 3.96 -9.19
CA TYR A 97 11.35 2.98 -10.06
C TYR A 97 11.38 1.58 -9.44
N LEU A 98 10.24 0.93 -9.41
CA LEU A 98 10.07 -0.43 -8.90
C LEU A 98 9.13 -1.22 -9.81
N ASN A 99 9.56 -2.41 -10.24
CA ASN A 99 8.79 -3.28 -11.14
C ASN A 99 8.28 -2.56 -12.41
N GLY A 100 9.07 -1.61 -12.93
CA GLY A 100 8.75 -0.85 -14.14
C GLY A 100 7.74 0.30 -13.95
N ARG A 101 7.38 0.65 -12.70
CA ARG A 101 6.53 1.80 -12.37
C ARG A 101 7.27 2.79 -11.48
N GLU A 102 6.92 4.06 -11.62
CA GLU A 102 7.40 5.10 -10.70
C GLU A 102 6.71 4.91 -9.34
N VAL A 103 7.49 4.96 -8.27
CA VAL A 103 7.01 4.81 -6.89
C VAL A 103 7.69 5.81 -5.96
N GLY A 104 7.07 6.11 -4.83
CA GLY A 104 7.64 7.01 -3.83
C GLY A 104 6.95 6.90 -2.48
N LEU A 105 7.64 7.33 -1.43
CA LEU A 105 7.10 7.41 -0.08
C LEU A 105 7.55 8.71 0.57
N GLU A 106 6.58 9.52 0.98
CA GLU A 106 6.78 10.81 1.62
C GLU A 106 6.02 10.89 2.94
N VAL A 107 6.53 11.70 3.87
CA VAL A 107 5.84 12.03 5.12
C VAL A 107 5.07 13.32 4.89
N ALA A 108 3.76 13.22 4.70
CA ALA A 108 2.90 14.38 4.46
C ALA A 108 2.67 15.19 5.75
N HIS A 109 2.59 14.50 6.90
CA HIS A 109 2.42 15.13 8.20
C HIS A 109 3.01 14.25 9.30
N ILE A 110 3.64 14.85 10.32
CA ILE A 110 4.04 14.17 11.54
C ILE A 110 3.77 15.06 12.75
N SER A 111 3.22 14.48 13.82
CA SER A 111 3.04 15.20 15.08
C SER A 111 4.37 15.41 15.79
N GLN A 112 4.45 16.43 16.65
CA GLN A 112 5.67 16.77 17.39
C GLN A 112 6.18 15.62 18.27
N ASP A 113 5.28 14.84 18.86
CA ASP A 113 5.58 13.64 19.65
C ASP A 113 5.81 12.38 18.79
N LYS A 114 5.73 12.51 17.45
CA LYS A 114 5.84 11.43 16.46
C LYS A 114 4.81 10.30 16.63
N SER A 115 3.78 10.47 17.47
CA SER A 115 2.76 9.46 17.71
C SER A 115 1.74 9.35 16.59
N ARG A 116 1.60 10.39 15.77
CA ARG A 116 0.72 10.41 14.59
C ARG A 116 1.50 10.85 13.36
N ALA A 117 1.35 10.11 12.26
CA ALA A 117 1.91 10.48 10.98
C ALA A 117 0.98 10.11 9.83
N THR A 118 1.02 10.94 8.79
CA THR A 118 0.38 10.69 7.50
C THR A 118 1.47 10.53 6.47
N PHE A 119 1.42 9.43 5.74
CA PHE A 119 2.36 9.08 4.67
C PHE A 119 1.65 9.10 3.34
N THR A 120 2.33 9.55 2.29
CA THR A 120 1.83 9.43 0.91
C THR A 120 2.69 8.42 0.17
N PHE A 121 2.06 7.35 -0.30
CA PHE A 121 2.68 6.35 -1.17
C PHE A 121 2.26 6.65 -2.61
N PHE A 122 3.23 6.92 -3.47
CA PHE A 122 3.03 7.14 -4.90
C PHE A 122 3.25 5.84 -5.66
N GLY A 123 2.45 5.59 -6.70
CA GLY A 123 2.46 4.35 -7.49
C GLY A 123 1.83 3.16 -6.77
N GLU A 124 1.01 3.41 -5.75
CA GLU A 124 0.42 2.39 -4.88
C GLU A 124 -1.08 2.59 -4.71
N ASP A 125 -1.77 1.49 -4.46
CA ASP A 125 -3.22 1.41 -4.40
C ASP A 125 -3.72 0.54 -3.22
N HIS A 126 -4.98 0.14 -3.29
CA HIS A 126 -5.63 -0.75 -2.32
C HIS A 126 -4.85 -2.05 -2.04
N THR A 127 -4.08 -2.56 -3.01
CA THR A 127 -3.32 -3.81 -2.86
C THR A 127 -2.29 -3.69 -1.75
N LEU A 128 -1.48 -2.63 -1.76
CA LEU A 128 -0.50 -2.37 -0.70
C LEU A 128 -1.21 -1.80 0.54
N GLY A 129 -2.09 -0.81 0.35
CA GLY A 129 -2.72 -0.09 1.45
C GLY A 129 -3.52 -1.01 2.39
N LEU A 130 -4.34 -1.90 1.84
CA LEU A 130 -5.16 -2.82 2.64
C LEU A 130 -4.30 -3.83 3.39
N ALA A 131 -3.31 -4.41 2.71
CA ALA A 131 -2.46 -5.45 3.27
C ALA A 131 -1.56 -4.88 4.38
N LEU A 132 -0.98 -3.70 4.17
CA LEU A 132 -0.17 -3.00 5.16
C LEU A 132 -1.00 -2.56 6.37
N ARG A 133 -2.21 -2.03 6.14
CA ARG A 133 -3.15 -1.67 7.21
C ARG A 133 -3.45 -2.87 8.10
N TYR A 134 -3.71 -4.04 7.51
CA TYR A 134 -3.95 -5.27 8.26
C TYR A 134 -2.76 -5.63 9.15
N CYS A 135 -1.53 -5.58 8.64
CA CYS A 135 -0.32 -5.86 9.43
C CYS A 135 -0.13 -4.86 10.59
N ILE A 136 -0.33 -3.57 10.35
CA ILE A 136 -0.11 -2.53 11.37
C ILE A 136 -1.15 -2.61 12.49
N LEU A 137 -2.42 -2.88 12.16
CA LEU A 137 -3.49 -2.99 13.17
C LEU A 137 -3.36 -4.18 14.12
N ARG A 138 -2.42 -5.10 13.87
CA ARG A 138 -2.12 -6.21 14.78
C ARG A 138 -1.27 -5.79 15.97
N ASP A 139 -0.60 -4.65 15.91
CA ASP A 139 0.15 -4.09 17.04
C ASP A 139 -0.81 -3.37 17.98
N GLU A 140 -0.93 -3.84 19.23
CA GLU A 140 -1.80 -3.25 20.26
C GLU A 140 -1.42 -1.81 20.63
N SER A 141 -0.17 -1.43 20.34
CA SER A 141 0.37 -0.07 20.50
C SER A 141 -0.22 0.91 19.49
N VAL A 142 -0.84 0.43 18.41
CA VAL A 142 -1.54 1.24 17.40
C VAL A 142 -2.96 1.53 17.89
N SER A 143 -3.36 2.80 17.86
CA SER A 143 -4.73 3.24 18.14
C SER A 143 -5.58 3.28 16.88
N PHE A 144 -4.98 3.71 15.77
CA PHE A 144 -5.67 3.87 14.50
C PHE A 144 -4.70 3.68 13.35
N CYS A 145 -5.17 3.01 12.30
CA CYS A 145 -4.48 2.90 11.04
C CYS A 145 -5.51 2.86 9.92
N GLY A 146 -5.36 3.75 8.95
CA GLY A 146 -6.27 3.93 7.83
C GLY A 146 -5.53 4.32 6.57
N TYR A 147 -6.16 4.09 5.42
CA TYR A 147 -5.66 4.61 4.17
C TYR A 147 -6.82 5.02 3.27
N CYS A 148 -6.58 5.96 2.37
CA CYS A 148 -7.53 6.36 1.34
C CYS A 148 -6.81 6.55 0.01
N VAL A 149 -7.53 6.23 -1.07
CA VAL A 149 -7.18 6.70 -2.42
C VAL A 149 -7.88 8.05 -2.57
N PRO A 150 -7.14 9.17 -2.63
CA PRO A 150 -7.74 10.51 -2.68
C PRO A 150 -8.59 10.70 -3.93
N HIS A 151 -8.13 10.19 -5.08
CA HIS A 151 -8.92 10.17 -6.30
C HIS A 151 -8.54 8.97 -7.19
N PRO A 152 -9.48 8.27 -7.86
CA PRO A 152 -9.16 7.09 -8.70
C PRO A 152 -8.22 7.34 -9.89
N LEU A 153 -8.05 8.60 -10.30
CA LEU A 153 -7.14 9.01 -11.38
C LEU A 153 -5.73 9.37 -10.88
N GLU A 154 -5.56 9.48 -9.56
CA GLU A 154 -4.26 9.74 -8.95
C GLU A 154 -3.67 8.41 -8.48
N ASP A 155 -2.48 8.08 -8.99
CA ASP A 155 -1.77 6.86 -8.62
C ASP A 155 -1.02 7.06 -7.29
N MET A 156 -1.78 7.28 -6.22
CA MET A 156 -1.25 7.39 -4.86
C MET A 156 -2.29 7.01 -3.80
N ILE A 157 -1.80 6.68 -2.60
CA ILE A 157 -2.61 6.54 -1.39
C ILE A 157 -2.04 7.40 -0.27
N ASN A 158 -2.94 7.95 0.55
CA ASN A 158 -2.58 8.52 1.84
C ASN A 158 -2.81 7.47 2.93
N PHE A 159 -1.86 7.36 3.85
CA PHE A 159 -1.80 6.33 4.87
C PHE A 159 -1.58 6.98 6.24
N ASP A 160 -2.56 6.87 7.12
CA ASP A 160 -2.59 7.49 8.43
C ASP A 160 -2.33 6.47 9.52
N ILE A 161 -1.39 6.77 10.42
CA ILE A 161 -1.09 5.97 11.60
C ILE A 161 -1.18 6.86 12.84
N GLN A 162 -1.84 6.36 13.87
CA GLN A 162 -1.86 6.95 15.20
C GLN A 162 -1.55 5.88 16.24
N MET A 163 -0.53 6.15 17.04
CA MET A 163 -0.05 5.30 18.12
C MET A 163 -0.70 5.68 19.44
N LYS A 164 -0.94 4.67 20.29
CA LYS A 164 -1.15 4.86 21.73
C LYS A 164 0.18 5.11 22.44
N LYS A 165 1.24 4.43 21.99
CA LYS A 165 2.60 4.50 22.53
C LYS A 165 3.62 4.26 21.40
N GLY A 166 4.72 5.01 21.40
CA GLY A 166 5.79 4.87 20.40
C GLY A 166 5.59 5.76 19.17
N SER A 167 6.40 5.51 18.14
CA SER A 167 6.48 6.31 16.92
C SER A 167 5.66 5.71 15.78
N ALA A 168 4.92 6.56 15.06
CA ALA A 168 4.17 6.16 13.87
C ALA A 168 5.10 5.69 12.73
N ILE A 169 6.34 6.21 12.65
CA ILE A 169 7.34 5.76 11.68
C ILE A 169 7.79 4.33 12.00
N ASP A 170 7.99 4.02 13.28
CA ASP A 170 8.40 2.67 13.69
C ASP A 170 7.27 1.66 13.47
N ALA A 171 6.02 2.07 13.71
CA ALA A 171 4.86 1.25 13.37
C ALA A 171 4.77 0.97 11.86
N LEU A 172 5.08 1.96 11.01
CA LEU A 172 5.17 1.76 9.56
C LEU A 172 6.25 0.74 9.20
N ARG A 173 7.47 0.88 9.75
CA ARG A 173 8.59 -0.05 9.54
C ARG A 173 8.24 -1.48 9.96
N ASN A 174 7.68 -1.63 11.16
CA ASN A 174 7.26 -2.92 11.70
C ASN A 174 6.14 -3.54 10.85
N GLY A 175 5.20 -2.73 10.38
CA GLY A 175 4.13 -3.14 9.47
C GLY A 175 4.68 -3.67 8.14
N LEU A 176 5.61 -2.95 7.51
CA LEU A 176 6.26 -3.35 6.27
C LEU A 176 7.08 -4.64 6.43
N GLN A 177 7.80 -4.78 7.54
CA GLN A 177 8.51 -6.01 7.90
C GLN A 177 7.55 -7.20 8.05
N CYS A 178 6.48 -7.03 8.84
CA CYS A 178 5.47 -8.05 9.04
C CYS A 178 4.84 -8.49 7.71
N LEU A 179 4.49 -7.52 6.86
CA LEU A 179 3.92 -7.79 5.55
C LEU A 179 4.89 -8.58 4.65
N ARG A 180 6.17 -8.18 4.63
CA ARG A 180 7.22 -8.90 3.91
C ARG A 180 7.32 -10.35 4.35
N ASP A 181 7.33 -10.60 5.65
CA ASP A 181 7.46 -11.94 6.22
C ASP A 181 6.23 -12.80 5.91
N CYS A 182 5.02 -12.22 5.97
CA CYS A 182 3.80 -12.89 5.52
C CYS A 182 3.90 -13.33 4.06
N PHE A 183 4.33 -12.45 3.15
CA PHE A 183 4.48 -12.80 1.74
C PHE A 183 5.62 -13.78 1.46
N GLN A 184 6.72 -13.72 2.21
CA GLN A 184 7.77 -14.72 2.15
C GLN A 184 7.26 -16.10 2.58
N HIS A 185 6.52 -16.17 3.68
CA HIS A 185 5.90 -17.40 4.16
C HIS A 185 4.93 -17.96 3.12
N MET A 186 4.00 -17.14 2.59
CA MET A 186 3.08 -17.55 1.53
C MET A 186 3.82 -18.09 0.30
N LYS A 187 4.91 -17.43 -0.13
CA LYS A 187 5.74 -17.88 -1.25
C LYS A 187 6.38 -19.24 -1.00
N HIS A 188 6.95 -19.46 0.19
CA HIS A 188 7.55 -20.75 0.55
C HIS A 188 6.50 -21.86 0.61
N THR A 189 5.39 -21.64 1.30
CA THR A 189 4.29 -22.59 1.41
C THR A 189 3.72 -22.96 0.04
N PHE A 190 3.51 -21.97 -0.83
CA PHE A 190 3.06 -22.20 -2.20
C PHE A 190 4.05 -23.03 -3.03
N ILE A 191 5.35 -22.71 -2.96
CA ILE A 191 6.39 -23.46 -3.69
C ILE A 191 6.44 -24.92 -3.21
N SER A 192 6.38 -25.15 -1.90
CA SER A 192 6.36 -26.50 -1.31
C SER A 192 5.15 -27.30 -1.77
N ALA A 193 3.95 -26.73 -1.70
CA ALA A 193 2.72 -27.37 -2.16
C ALA A 193 2.78 -27.71 -3.66
N MET A 194 3.34 -26.82 -4.49
CA MET A 194 3.52 -27.06 -5.92
C MET A 194 4.51 -28.17 -6.24
N LYS A 195 5.56 -28.36 -5.42
CA LYS A 195 6.51 -29.48 -5.57
C LYS A 195 5.81 -30.80 -5.29
N ILE A 196 5.07 -30.89 -4.18
CA ILE A 196 4.31 -32.08 -3.78
C ILE A 196 3.29 -32.46 -4.87
N SER A 197 2.50 -31.50 -5.36
CA SER A 197 1.51 -31.74 -6.42
C SER A 197 2.15 -32.25 -7.72
N ARG A 198 3.35 -31.78 -8.08
CA ARG A 198 4.08 -32.24 -9.26
C ARG A 198 4.64 -33.65 -9.10
N SER A 199 5.11 -34.03 -7.90
CA SER A 199 5.58 -35.39 -7.65
C SER A 199 4.41 -36.39 -7.70
N THR A 200 3.28 -36.09 -7.07
CA THR A 200 2.10 -36.98 -7.06
C THR A 200 1.60 -37.30 -8.47
N ARG A 201 1.59 -36.31 -9.38
CA ARG A 201 1.20 -36.50 -10.79
C ARG A 201 2.17 -37.33 -11.63
N LYS A 202 3.44 -37.46 -11.23
CA LYS A 202 4.43 -38.28 -11.95
C LYS A 202 4.39 -39.75 -11.51
N SER A 203 3.80 -40.04 -10.36
CA SER A 203 3.68 -41.37 -9.76
C SER A 203 2.31 -42.03 -10.01
N SER A 204 1.41 -41.38 -10.75
CA SER A 204 0.10 -41.90 -11.19
C SER A 204 0.08 -41.98 -12.70
#